data_AF-A0A2J6RRF3-F1
#
_entry.id   AF-A0A2J6RRF3-F1
#
_cell.length_a   1.000
_cell.length_b   1.000
_cell.length_c   1.000
_cell.angle_alpha   90.00
_cell.angle_beta   90.00
_cell.angle_gamma   90.00
#
_symmetry.space_group_name_H-M   'P 1'
#
loop_
_entity.id
_entity.type
_entity.pdbx_description
1 polymer ?
#
loop_
_entity_poly.entity_id
_entity_poly.type
_entity_poly.pdbx_seq_one_letter_code
_entity_poly.pdbx_strand_id
1 'polypeptide(L)' 'VYSPHQGKGYGTEAINWALDWAFRVAGMHCVRLWCFSFNKGALRLYERIGFVREGIERESYYHDFK' A
#
# COMPACT_ATOMS: atom_id res chain seq x y z
N VAL A 1 0.32 -7.07 -7.39
CA VAL A 1 1.21 -8.18 -7.77
C VAL A 1 0.36 -9.30 -8.37
N TYR A 2 0.70 -9.77 -9.57
CA TYR A 2 -0.01 -10.84 -10.26
C TYR A 2 -0.08 -12.11 -9.39
N SER A 3 -1.23 -12.80 -9.36
CA SER A 3 -1.56 -13.86 -8.39
C SER A 3 -0.44 -14.90 -8.16
N PRO A 4 0.22 -15.46 -9.20
CA PRO A 4 1.32 -16.44 -9.04
C PRO A 4 2.60 -15.90 -8.37
N HIS A 5 2.70 -14.59 -8.18
CA HIS A 5 3.86 -13.91 -7.61
C HIS A 5 3.56 -13.27 -6.25
N GLN A 6 2.34 -13.42 -5.74
CA GLN A 6 2.00 -12.95 -4.41
C GLN A 6 2.75 -13.78 -3.35
N GLY A 7 2.99 -13.17 -2.18
CA GLY A 7 3.71 -13.82 -1.07
C GLY A 7 5.22 -13.97 -1.25
N LYS A 8 5.79 -13.56 -2.39
CA LYS A 8 7.23 -13.68 -2.70
C LYS A 8 8.06 -12.42 -2.39
N GLY A 9 7.47 -11.42 -1.74
CA GLY A 9 8.16 -10.17 -1.38
C GLY A 9 8.16 -9.07 -2.45
N TYR A 10 7.76 -9.36 -3.69
CA TYR A 10 7.77 -8.36 -4.79
C TYR A 10 6.92 -7.12 -4.53
N GLY A 11 5.84 -7.23 -3.74
CA GLY A 11 5.04 -6.06 -3.37
C GLY A 11 5.86 -5.07 -2.51
N THR A 12 6.61 -5.59 -1.55
CA THR A 12 7.52 -4.80 -0.71
C THR A 12 8.60 -4.13 -1.54
N GLU A 13 9.26 -4.90 -2.40
CA GLU A 13 10.35 -4.42 -3.25
C GLU A 13 9.90 -3.30 -4.17
N ALA A 14 8.79 -3.50 -4.88
CA ALA A 14 8.24 -2.50 -5.78
C ALA A 14 7.85 -1.19 -5.07
N ILE A 15 7.23 -1.27 -3.88
CA ILE A 15 6.87 -0.06 -3.13
C ILE A 15 8.12 0.66 -2.63
N ASN A 16 9.13 -0.07 -2.14
CA ASN A 16 10.38 0.56 -1.70
C ASN A 16 11.08 1.30 -2.83
N TRP A 17 11.11 0.76 -4.05
CA TRP A 17 11.65 1.48 -5.21
C TRP A 17 10.84 2.74 -5.54
N ALA A 18 9.51 2.67 -5.47
CA ALA A 18 8.66 3.84 -5.68
C ALA A 18 8.89 4.92 -4.63
N LEU A 19 9.03 4.55 -3.35
CA LEU A 19 9.34 5.46 -2.26
C LEU A 19 10.74 6.08 -2.41
N ASP A 20 11.73 5.27 -2.75
CA ASP A 20 13.10 5.74 -2.95
C ASP A 20 13.15 6.82 -4.04
N TRP A 21 12.50 6.57 -5.17
CA TRP A 21 12.38 7.56 -6.23
C TRP A 21 11.59 8.80 -5.79
N ALA A 22 10.45 8.62 -5.13
CA ALA A 22 9.59 9.73 -4.71
C ALA A 22 10.33 10.72 -3.79
N PHE A 23 11.08 10.22 -2.83
CA PHE A 23 11.81 11.07 -1.87
C PHE A 23 13.14 11.57 -2.42
N ARG A 24 13.92 10.73 -3.10
CA ARG A 24 15.29 11.10 -3.52
C ARG A 24 15.35 11.83 -4.85
N VAL A 25 14.41 11.56 -5.76
CA VAL A 25 14.43 12.10 -7.12
C VAL A 25 13.35 13.16 -7.29
N ALA A 26 12.11 12.84 -6.93
CA ALA A 26 10.99 13.78 -7.09
C ALA A 26 10.91 14.85 -6.00
N GLY A 27 11.69 14.72 -4.91
CA GLY A 27 11.69 15.67 -3.80
C GLY A 27 10.35 15.76 -3.07
N MET A 28 9.54 14.70 -3.09
CA MET A 28 8.25 14.68 -2.42
C MET A 28 8.43 14.74 -0.91
N HIS A 29 7.55 15.48 -0.22
CA HIS A 29 7.56 15.52 1.25
C HIS A 29 6.84 14.32 1.88
N CYS A 30 5.82 13.79 1.19
CA CYS A 30 4.95 12.74 1.71
C CYS A 30 4.41 11.88 0.56
N VAL A 31 4.24 10.58 0.82
CA VAL A 31 3.54 9.64 -0.05
C VAL A 31 2.35 9.08 0.72
N ARG A 32 1.17 9.14 0.11
CA ARG A 32 -0.09 8.61 0.67
C ARG A 32 -0.64 7.54 -0.24
N LEU A 33 -1.33 6.56 0.36
CA LEU A 33 -2.07 5.54 -0.36
C LEU A 33 -3.36 5.21 0.38
N TRP A 34 -4.32 4.68 -0.36
CA TRP A 34 -5.56 4.13 0.20
C TRP A 34 -5.56 2.62 0.06
N CYS A 35 -6.14 1.96 1.06
CA CYS A 35 -6.31 0.51 1.06
C CYS A 35 -7.68 0.17 1.64
N PHE A 36 -8.38 -0.77 1.00
CA PHE A 36 -9.62 -1.28 1.53
C PHE A 36 -9.39 -2.09 2.81
N SER A 37 -10.25 -1.87 3.80
CA SER A 37 -10.13 -2.45 5.14
C SER A 37 -10.18 -3.98 5.15
N PHE A 38 -10.77 -4.62 4.14
CA PHE A 38 -10.81 -6.07 3.97
C PHE A 38 -9.48 -6.64 3.45
N ASN A 39 -8.62 -5.86 2.81
CA ASN A 39 -7.32 -6.31 2.32
C ASN A 39 -6.26 -6.29 3.43
N LYS A 40 -6.40 -7.23 4.38
CA LYS A 40 -5.49 -7.34 5.53
C LYS A 40 -4.04 -7.59 5.12
N GLY A 41 -3.79 -8.23 3.97
CA GLY A 41 -2.44 -8.48 3.45
C GLY A 41 -1.72 -7.18 3.09
N ALA A 42 -2.40 -6.29 2.36
CA ALA A 42 -1.85 -5.00 1.99
C ALA A 42 -1.66 -4.08 3.20
N LEU A 43 -2.63 -4.02 4.13
CA LEU A 43 -2.49 -3.24 5.36
C LEU A 43 -1.23 -3.61 6.15
N ARG A 44 -1.02 -4.91 6.41
CA ARG A 44 0.18 -5.39 7.12
C ARG A 44 1.48 -5.09 6.37
N LEU A 45 1.44 -5.09 5.04
CA LEU A 45 2.60 -4.74 4.22
C LEU A 45 2.94 -3.25 4.39
N TYR A 46 1.96 -2.36 4.26
CA TYR A 46 2.16 -0.93 4.38
C TYR A 46 2.66 -0.53 5.77
N GLU A 47 2.06 -1.07 6.83
CA GLU A 47 2.51 -0.84 8.21
C GLU A 47 3.96 -1.31 8.42
N ARG A 48 4.34 -2.47 7.86
CA ARG A 48 5.69 -3.02 7.97
C ARG A 48 6.76 -2.15 7.31
N ILE A 49 6.43 -1.51 6.19
CA ILE A 49 7.38 -0.65 5.45
C ILE A 49 7.35 0.82 5.93
N GLY A 50 6.65 1.11 7.02
CA GLY A 50 6.69 2.40 7.70
C GLY A 50 5.56 3.37 7.36
N PHE A 51 4.57 2.97 6.56
CA PHE A 51 3.35 3.79 6.44
C PHE A 51 2.59 3.78 7.76
N VAL A 52 1.98 4.91 8.07
CA VAL A 52 1.09 5.09 9.23
C VAL A 52 -0.33 5.32 8.76
N ARG A 53 -1.31 4.80 9.49
CA ARG A 53 -2.72 5.03 9.17
C ARG A 53 -3.12 6.44 9.60
N GLU A 54 -3.34 7.31 8.62
CA GLU A 54 -3.78 8.69 8.86
C GLU A 54 -5.31 8.83 9.00
N GLY A 55 -6.12 7.94 8.41
CA GLY A 55 -7.58 8.06 8.41
C GLY A 55 -8.32 6.80 8.01
N ILE A 56 -9.63 6.81 8.23
CA ILE A 56 -10.57 5.77 7.79
C ILE A 56 -11.74 6.47 7.13
N GLU A 57 -11.93 6.20 5.84
CA GLU A 57 -13.11 6.63 5.10
C GLU A 57 -14.17 5.54 5.20
N ARG A 58 -15.38 5.91 5.64
CA ARG A 58 -16.50 4.97 5.80
C ARG A 58 -17.42 5.10 4.60
N GLU A 59 -17.98 3.97 4.16
CA GLU A 59 -18.95 3.92 3.05
C GLU A 59 -18.42 4.47 1.71
N SER A 60 -17.10 4.55 1.53
CA SER A 60 -16.49 5.11 0.30
C SER A 60 -16.38 4.13 -0.86
N TYR A 61 -16.65 2.85 -0.63
CA TYR A 61 -16.59 1.82 -1.66
C TYR A 61 -17.63 0.73 -1.44
N TYR A 62 -18.44 0.49 -2.47
CA TYR A 62 -19.34 -0.64 -2.52
C TYR A 62 -18.58 -1.89 -2.98
N HIS A 63 -18.60 -2.93 -2.16
CA HIS A 63 -17.99 -4.22 -2.48
C HIS A 63 -19.02 -5.33 -2.27
N ASP A 64 -19.41 -5.99 -3.36
CA ASP A 64 -20.27 -7.17 -3.33
C ASP A 64 -19.40 -8.39 -2.99
N PHE A 65 -19.39 -8.79 -1.71
CA PHE A 65 -18.79 -10.05 -1.28
C PHE A 65 -19.69 -11.19 -1.75
N LYS A 66 -19.53 -11.61 -3.01
CA LYS A 66 -20.09 -12.88 -3.48
C LYS A 66 -19.44 -14.06 -2.78
#